data_AF-A0A151TEZ1-F1
#
_entry.id   AF-A0A151TEZ1-F1
#
_cell.length_a   1.000
_cell.length_b   1.000
_cell.length_c   1.000
_cell.angle_alpha   90.00
_cell.angle_beta   90.00
_cell.angle_gamma   90.00
#
_symmetry.space_group_name_H-M   'P 1'
#
loop_
_entity.id
_entity.type
_entity.pdbx_description
1 polymer ?
#
loop_
_entity_poly.entity_id
_entity_poly.type
_entity_poly.pdbx_seq_one_letter_code
_entity_poly.pdbx_strand_id
1 'polypeptide(L)'
;DVDLATYKGKVLLLVNVASKCGMTNSNYVELNQLYGKYKDKGLEILAFPCNQFGEEEPGSNDEIADFVCTRFKSEFPIFDKIEVNGDNASPLYKFLKSGKWGIFGDDIQWNFAKFLVDKDGQVVDRYYPTTSPLSLEVVTDSQYSGYIILEIIWFMLPLILMEFFFYCFCSETSVS
;
A
#
# COMPACT_ATOMS: atom_id res chain seq x y z
N ASP A 1 -19.23 -5.69 -10.87
CA ASP A 1 -18.89 -5.42 -9.46
C ASP A 1 -17.71 -6.25 -9.03
N VAL A 2 -16.75 -5.62 -8.37
CA VAL A 2 -15.60 -6.29 -7.77
C VAL A 2 -16.02 -6.80 -6.39
N ASP A 3 -16.04 -8.12 -6.20
CA ASP A 3 -16.32 -8.70 -4.89
C ASP A 3 -15.08 -8.61 -4.00
N LEU A 4 -15.01 -7.51 -3.24
CA LEU A 4 -13.92 -7.24 -2.30
C LEU A 4 -13.86 -8.25 -1.14
N ALA A 5 -14.92 -9.04 -0.91
CA ALA A 5 -14.90 -10.08 0.12
C ALA A 5 -13.83 -11.15 -0.15
N THR A 6 -13.43 -11.32 -1.42
CA THR A 6 -12.33 -12.20 -1.85
C THR A 6 -10.99 -11.81 -1.22
N TYR A 7 -10.83 -10.55 -0.79
CA TYR A 7 -9.58 -10.05 -0.21
C TYR A 7 -9.61 -9.94 1.32
N LYS A 8 -10.64 -10.51 1.97
CA LYS A 8 -10.74 -10.51 3.44
C LYS A 8 -9.49 -11.10 4.10
N GLY A 9 -8.99 -10.43 5.15
CA GLY A 9 -7.79 -10.86 5.86
C GLY A 9 -6.47 -10.44 5.20
N LYS A 10 -6.52 -9.81 4.02
CA LYS A 10 -5.36 -9.17 3.38
C LYS A 10 -5.34 -7.68 3.69
N VAL A 11 -4.15 -7.10 3.67
CA VAL A 11 -3.98 -5.65 3.60
C VAL A 11 -4.09 -5.24 2.15
N LEU A 12 -4.88 -4.21 1.86
CA LEU A 12 -5.11 -3.75 0.50
C LEU A 12 -4.48 -2.39 0.28
N LEU A 13 -3.78 -2.25 -0.84
CA LEU A 13 -3.38 -0.96 -1.38
C LEU A 13 -4.19 -0.68 -2.64
N LEU A 14 -5.19 0.19 -2.53
CA LEU A 14 -6.03 0.57 -3.65
C LEU A 14 -5.45 1.81 -4.33
N VAL A 15 -5.31 1.79 -5.66
CA VAL A 15 -4.63 2.86 -6.41
C VAL A 15 -5.44 3.21 -7.66
N ASN A 16 -5.74 4.50 -7.87
CA ASN A 16 -6.27 4.94 -9.17
C ASN A 16 -5.11 5.13 -10.15
N VAL A 17 -5.17 4.52 -11.32
CA VAL A 17 -4.04 4.49 -12.28
C VAL A 17 -4.40 5.14 -13.62
N ALA A 18 -3.36 5.53 -14.35
CA ALA A 18 -3.43 6.08 -15.70
C ALA A 18 -2.24 5.59 -16.54
N SER A 19 -2.46 5.27 -17.82
CA SER A 19 -1.40 4.80 -18.74
C SER A 19 -0.54 5.92 -19.33
N LYS A 20 -1.10 7.12 -19.53
CA LYS A 20 -0.43 8.25 -20.19
C LYS A 20 0.05 9.35 -19.24
N CYS A 21 0.09 9.06 -17.94
CA CYS A 21 0.55 10.01 -16.93
C CYS A 21 2.07 10.08 -16.86
N GLY A 22 2.61 11.28 -16.56
CA GLY A 22 4.04 11.46 -16.32
C GLY A 22 4.59 10.62 -15.14
N MET A 23 3.70 10.15 -14.26
CA MET A 23 4.03 9.35 -13.08
C MET A 23 3.85 7.83 -13.29
N THR A 24 3.37 7.39 -14.45
CA THR A 24 3.05 5.98 -14.73
C THR A 24 4.27 5.09 -14.58
N ASN A 25 5.41 5.45 -15.16
CA ASN A 25 6.60 4.59 -15.14
C ASN A 25 7.12 4.34 -13.73
N SER A 26 7.30 5.39 -12.92
CA SER A 26 7.81 5.23 -11.56
C SER A 26 6.81 4.49 -10.68
N ASN A 27 5.51 4.83 -10.74
CA ASN A 27 4.51 4.19 -9.89
C ASN A 27 4.37 2.69 -10.20
N TYR A 28 4.25 2.26 -11.46
CA TYR A 28 4.12 0.83 -11.76
C TYR A 28 5.37 0.04 -11.38
N VAL A 29 6.57 0.59 -11.59
CA VAL A 29 7.82 -0.06 -11.18
C VAL A 29 7.87 -0.23 -9.65
N GLU A 30 7.59 0.83 -8.91
CA GLU A 30 7.62 0.81 -7.44
C GLU A 30 6.50 -0.05 -6.83
N LEU A 31 5.30 -0.05 -7.42
CA LEU A 31 4.20 -0.94 -7.02
C LEU A 31 4.55 -2.40 -7.26
N ASN A 32 5.17 -2.74 -8.40
CA ASN A 32 5.63 -4.10 -8.67
C ASN A 32 6.71 -4.56 -7.67
N GLN A 33 7.62 -3.67 -7.29
CA GLN A 33 8.63 -3.96 -6.28
C GLN A 33 8.00 -4.20 -4.91
N LEU A 34 7.09 -3.32 -4.47
CA LEU A 34 6.36 -3.47 -3.22
C LEU A 34 5.55 -4.78 -3.22
N TYR A 35 4.83 -5.06 -4.30
CA TYR A 35 4.02 -6.27 -4.43
C TYR A 35 4.88 -7.53 -4.41
N GLY A 36 5.97 -7.57 -5.17
CA GLY A 36 6.89 -8.72 -5.18
C GLY A 36 7.47 -9.05 -3.81
N LYS A 37 7.64 -8.06 -2.94
CA LYS A 37 8.17 -8.23 -1.58
C LYS A 37 7.11 -8.67 -0.55
N TYR A 38 5.86 -8.23 -0.70
CA TYR A 38 4.84 -8.35 0.34
C TYR A 38 3.59 -9.17 -0.05
N LYS A 39 3.43 -9.58 -1.32
CA LYS A 39 2.27 -10.38 -1.74
C LYS A 39 2.10 -11.67 -0.92
N ASP A 40 3.20 -12.38 -0.69
CA ASP A 40 3.20 -13.62 0.10
C ASP A 40 3.09 -13.38 1.61
N LYS A 41 3.16 -12.11 2.04
CA LYS A 41 2.95 -11.65 3.43
C LYS A 41 1.54 -11.10 3.65
N GLY A 42 0.67 -11.19 2.65
CA GLY A 42 -0.74 -10.80 2.74
C GLY A 42 -1.04 -9.37 2.29
N LEU A 43 -0.15 -8.74 1.51
CA LEU A 43 -0.47 -7.52 0.77
C LEU A 43 -1.15 -7.87 -0.56
N GLU A 44 -2.16 -7.10 -0.94
CA GLU A 44 -2.75 -7.12 -2.28
C GLU A 44 -2.86 -5.69 -2.82
N ILE A 45 -2.46 -5.47 -4.07
CA ILE A 45 -2.60 -4.18 -4.74
C ILE A 45 -3.79 -4.25 -5.70
N LEU A 46 -4.74 -3.32 -5.57
CA LEU A 46 -5.92 -3.26 -6.43
C LEU A 46 -5.86 -1.98 -7.27
N ALA A 47 -5.59 -2.10 -8.57
CA ALA A 47 -5.43 -0.95 -9.44
C ALA A 47 -6.70 -0.67 -10.27
N PHE A 48 -7.17 0.57 -10.21
CA PHE A 48 -8.40 1.03 -10.85
C PHE A 48 -8.09 2.11 -11.88
N PRO A 49 -8.12 1.80 -13.19
CA PRO A 49 -7.93 2.80 -14.22
C PRO A 49 -8.98 3.91 -14.13
N CYS A 50 -8.59 5.16 -14.35
CA CYS A 50 -9.49 6.31 -14.27
C CYS A 50 -9.09 7.40 -15.26
N ASN A 51 -10.04 7.89 -16.05
CA ASN A 51 -9.79 8.91 -17.08
C ASN A 51 -10.16 10.34 -16.66
N GLN A 52 -10.53 10.57 -15.39
CA GLN A 52 -11.00 11.88 -14.91
C GLN A 52 -9.87 12.92 -14.77
N PHE A 53 -8.60 12.50 -14.86
CA PHE A 53 -7.44 13.34 -14.61
C PHE A 53 -6.64 13.52 -15.90
N GLY A 54 -6.81 14.68 -16.56
CA GLY A 54 -6.09 15.04 -17.78
C GLY A 54 -6.35 14.13 -18.98
N GLU A 55 -7.41 13.32 -18.95
CA GLU A 55 -7.72 12.29 -19.96
C GLU A 55 -6.53 11.33 -20.22
N GLU A 56 -5.78 11.01 -19.17
CA GLU A 56 -4.55 10.20 -19.25
C GLU A 56 -4.81 8.67 -19.30
N GLU A 57 -6.08 8.23 -19.32
CA GLU A 57 -6.50 6.83 -19.46
C GLU A 57 -7.63 6.65 -20.51
N PRO A 58 -7.40 7.07 -21.78
CA PRO A 58 -8.45 7.13 -22.79
C PRO A 58 -8.80 5.76 -23.38
N GLY A 59 -7.93 4.75 -23.20
CA GLY A 59 -8.10 3.41 -23.74
C GLY A 59 -9.31 2.66 -23.18
N SER A 60 -9.73 1.61 -23.90
CA SER A 60 -10.65 0.58 -23.42
C SER A 60 -9.99 -0.31 -22.36
N ASN A 61 -10.78 -1.07 -21.60
CA ASN A 61 -10.26 -1.95 -20.55
C ASN A 61 -9.26 -2.97 -21.11
N ASP A 62 -9.51 -3.50 -22.32
CA ASP A 62 -8.61 -4.44 -23.00
C ASP A 62 -7.27 -3.78 -23.38
N GLU A 63 -7.28 -2.57 -23.92
CA GLU A 63 -6.06 -1.81 -24.26
C GLU A 63 -5.25 -1.47 -23.00
N ILE A 64 -5.92 -1.14 -21.89
CA ILE A 64 -5.27 -0.84 -20.61
C ILE A 64 -4.63 -2.11 -20.04
N ALA A 65 -5.35 -3.22 -20.05
CA ALA A 65 -4.83 -4.50 -19.57
C ALA A 65 -3.62 -4.94 -20.40
N ASP A 66 -3.66 -4.81 -21.73
CA ASP A 66 -2.54 -5.12 -22.60
C ASP A 66 -1.34 -4.20 -22.34
N PHE A 67 -1.57 -2.89 -22.20
CA PHE A 67 -0.53 -1.92 -21.88
C PHE A 67 0.21 -2.28 -20.58
N VAL A 68 -0.53 -2.57 -19.51
CA VAL A 68 0.07 -2.88 -18.21
C VAL A 68 0.79 -4.23 -18.24
N CYS A 69 0.18 -5.26 -18.83
CA CYS A 69 0.77 -6.59 -18.93
C CYS A 69 2.07 -6.59 -19.76
N THR A 70 2.07 -5.94 -20.93
CA THR A 70 3.21 -5.95 -21.84
C THR A 70 4.36 -5.07 -21.36
N ARG A 71 4.05 -3.88 -20.85
CA ARG A 71 5.06 -2.88 -20.47
C ARG A 71 5.62 -3.11 -19.08
N PHE A 72 4.77 -3.39 -18.11
CA PHE A 72 5.16 -3.44 -16.70
C PHE A 72 5.16 -4.85 -16.12
N LYS A 73 4.54 -5.83 -16.80
CA LYS A 73 4.45 -7.22 -16.33
C LYS A 73 3.89 -7.29 -14.90
N SER A 74 2.92 -6.43 -14.59
CA SER A 74 2.34 -6.36 -13.25
C SER A 74 1.58 -7.64 -12.92
N GLU A 75 1.84 -8.17 -11.73
CA GLU A 75 1.24 -9.41 -11.22
C GLU A 75 0.01 -9.16 -10.34
N PHE A 76 -0.27 -7.90 -10.01
CA PHE A 76 -1.44 -7.52 -9.22
C PHE A 76 -2.66 -7.23 -10.11
N PRO A 77 -3.89 -7.41 -9.61
CA PRO A 77 -5.12 -7.16 -10.37
C PRO A 77 -5.25 -5.71 -10.89
N ILE A 78 -5.54 -5.59 -12.19
CA ILE A 78 -6.03 -4.37 -12.82
C ILE A 78 -7.51 -4.56 -13.13
N PHE A 79 -8.35 -3.64 -12.67
CA PHE A 79 -9.80 -3.70 -12.84
C PHE A 79 -10.29 -2.88 -14.04
N ASP A 80 -11.59 -2.99 -14.31
CA ASP A 80 -12.25 -2.11 -15.27
C ASP A 80 -12.12 -0.64 -14.88
N LYS A 81 -12.12 0.22 -15.90
CA LYS A 81 -12.09 1.67 -15.71
C LYS A 81 -13.31 2.15 -14.94
N ILE A 82 -13.08 3.03 -13.96
CA ILE A 82 -14.13 3.61 -13.10
C ILE A 82 -13.95 5.11 -12.94
N GLU A 83 -15.02 5.77 -12.48
CA GLU A 83 -14.95 7.12 -11.94
C GLU A 83 -14.69 7.08 -10.43
N VAL A 84 -13.87 8.02 -9.96
CA VAL A 84 -13.45 8.12 -8.55
C VAL A 84 -13.93 9.40 -7.87
N ASN A 85 -14.27 10.41 -8.66
CA ASN A 85 -14.86 11.69 -8.21
C ASN A 85 -16.23 11.94 -8.85
N GLY A 86 -16.97 12.89 -8.27
CA GLY A 86 -18.30 13.29 -8.72
C GLY A 86 -19.43 12.31 -8.37
N ASP A 87 -20.63 12.60 -8.87
CA ASP A 87 -21.85 11.83 -8.56
C ASP A 87 -21.78 10.39 -9.05
N ASN A 88 -21.08 10.17 -10.16
CA ASN A 88 -20.86 8.86 -10.78
C ASN A 88 -19.69 8.08 -10.17
N ALA A 89 -19.00 8.64 -9.15
CA ALA A 89 -17.93 7.92 -8.48
C ALA A 89 -18.41 6.55 -8.00
N SER A 90 -17.58 5.54 -8.22
CA SER A 90 -17.89 4.17 -7.80
C SER A 90 -18.20 4.12 -6.30
N PRO A 91 -19.11 3.25 -5.85
CA PRO A 91 -19.40 3.08 -4.42
C PRO A 91 -18.14 2.79 -3.59
N LEU A 92 -17.19 2.05 -4.16
CA LEU A 92 -15.89 1.79 -3.55
C LEU A 92 -15.13 3.09 -3.27
N TYR A 93 -14.95 3.95 -4.28
CA TYR A 93 -14.22 5.19 -4.08
C TYR A 93 -14.97 6.20 -3.21
N LYS A 94 -16.30 6.20 -3.20
CA LYS A 94 -17.10 6.95 -2.21
C LYS A 94 -16.78 6.48 -0.78
N PHE A 95 -16.70 5.16 -0.56
CA PHE A 95 -16.30 4.58 0.73
C PHE A 95 -14.87 4.98 1.11
N LEU A 96 -13.88 4.80 0.21
CA LEU A 96 -12.49 5.16 0.48
C LEU A 96 -12.32 6.65 0.84
N LYS A 97 -13.03 7.54 0.14
CA LYS A 97 -12.99 8.98 0.37
C LYS A 97 -13.71 9.41 1.65
N SER A 98 -14.63 8.60 2.19
CA SER A 98 -15.39 8.93 3.40
C SER A 98 -14.57 8.96 4.70
N GLY A 99 -13.31 8.51 4.65
CA GLY A 99 -12.35 8.66 5.76
C GLY A 99 -12.02 10.13 6.07
N LYS A 100 -11.45 10.38 7.25
CA LYS A 100 -11.09 11.73 7.71
C LYS A 100 -9.72 12.14 7.19
N TRP A 101 -9.64 12.58 5.92
CA TRP A 101 -8.39 12.88 5.22
C TRP A 101 -7.85 14.31 5.39
N GLY A 102 -8.52 15.15 6.19
CA GLY A 102 -8.10 16.53 6.47
C GLY A 102 -9.15 17.57 6.13
N ILE A 103 -8.71 18.82 5.97
CA ILE A 103 -9.54 20.03 5.75
C ILE A 103 -9.79 20.35 4.27
N PHE A 104 -8.99 19.80 3.36
CA PHE A 104 -9.24 19.88 1.93
C PHE A 104 -10.20 18.74 1.56
N GLY A 105 -11.12 19.01 0.65
CA GLY A 105 -12.22 18.10 0.30
C GLY A 105 -11.79 16.66 0.05
N ASP A 106 -12.78 15.77 0.11
CA ASP A 106 -12.60 14.33 0.00
C ASP A 106 -12.18 13.86 -1.40
N ASP A 107 -12.36 14.69 -2.42
CA ASP A 107 -11.99 14.39 -3.81
C ASP A 107 -10.50 14.05 -4.03
N ILE A 108 -10.27 13.14 -4.98
CA ILE A 108 -8.94 12.73 -5.41
C ILE A 108 -8.37 13.81 -6.34
N GLN A 109 -7.12 14.19 -6.09
CA GLN A 109 -6.48 15.33 -6.74
C GLN A 109 -5.87 14.98 -8.08
N TRP A 110 -5.39 13.75 -8.26
CA TRP A 110 -4.74 13.29 -9.50
C TRP A 110 -4.66 11.76 -9.59
N ASN A 111 -4.07 11.27 -10.68
CA ASN A 111 -3.65 9.88 -10.85
C ASN A 111 -2.68 9.44 -9.74
N PHE A 112 -2.73 8.16 -9.37
CA PHE A 112 -1.89 7.51 -8.36
C PHE A 112 -2.09 7.98 -6.92
N ALA A 113 -3.29 8.41 -6.52
CA ALA A 113 -3.62 8.43 -5.10
C ALA A 113 -3.73 6.99 -4.59
N LYS A 114 -3.31 6.75 -3.34
CA LYS A 114 -3.35 5.41 -2.74
C LYS A 114 -4.19 5.42 -1.48
N PHE A 115 -4.91 4.34 -1.24
CA PHE A 115 -5.60 4.08 0.02
C PHE A 115 -5.08 2.78 0.60
N LEU A 116 -4.71 2.80 1.87
CA LEU A 116 -4.35 1.61 2.62
C LEU A 116 -5.57 1.16 3.41
N VAL A 117 -5.93 -0.12 3.25
CA VAL A 117 -7.03 -0.76 3.98
C VAL A 117 -6.47 -1.96 4.72
N ASP A 118 -6.83 -2.08 6.00
CA ASP A 118 -6.38 -3.18 6.84
C ASP A 118 -7.13 -4.49 6.58
N LYS A 119 -6.76 -5.52 7.33
CA LYS A 119 -7.32 -6.88 7.20
C LYS A 119 -8.80 -6.99 7.57
N ASP A 120 -9.30 -6.01 8.34
CA ASP A 120 -10.69 -5.89 8.78
C ASP A 120 -11.53 -5.03 7.83
N GLY A 121 -10.92 -4.52 6.75
CA GLY A 121 -11.58 -3.71 5.74
C GLY A 121 -11.71 -2.23 6.11
N GLN A 122 -11.00 -1.75 7.14
CA GLN A 122 -11.00 -0.35 7.52
C GLN A 122 -9.97 0.43 6.72
N VAL A 123 -10.35 1.61 6.22
CA VAL A 123 -9.43 2.51 5.52
C VAL A 123 -8.55 3.21 6.56
N VAL A 124 -7.29 2.84 6.62
CA VAL A 124 -6.35 3.28 7.66
C VAL A 124 -5.54 4.49 7.24
N ASP A 125 -5.27 4.67 5.94
CA ASP A 125 -4.50 5.80 5.45
C ASP A 125 -4.82 6.14 3.98
N ARG A 126 -4.51 7.38 3.59
CA ARG A 126 -4.61 7.91 2.23
C ARG A 126 -3.32 8.65 1.88
N TYR A 127 -2.72 8.28 0.76
CA TYR A 127 -1.49 8.88 0.26
C TYR A 127 -1.74 9.66 -1.01
N TYR A 128 -1.10 10.83 -1.10
CA TYR A 128 -1.17 11.70 -2.26
C TYR A 128 -0.48 11.09 -3.49
N PRO A 129 -0.86 11.53 -4.71
CA PRO A 129 -0.19 11.16 -5.96
C PRO A 129 1.34 11.18 -5.89
N THR A 130 1.91 12.21 -5.27
CA THR A 130 3.35 12.46 -5.13
C THR A 130 4.06 11.51 -4.15
N THR A 131 3.32 10.75 -3.34
CA THR A 131 3.90 9.77 -2.42
C THR A 131 4.38 8.55 -3.21
N SER A 132 5.67 8.25 -3.10
CA SER A 132 6.30 7.05 -3.67
C SER A 132 5.71 5.78 -3.05
N PRO A 133 5.27 4.79 -3.85
CA PRO A 133 4.85 3.49 -3.32
C PRO A 133 5.88 2.81 -2.41
N LEU A 134 7.18 2.96 -2.66
CA LEU A 134 8.22 2.36 -1.80
C LEU A 134 8.29 3.01 -0.42
N SER A 135 7.91 4.28 -0.28
CA SER A 135 7.86 4.92 1.05
C SER A 135 6.80 4.31 1.97
N LEU A 136 5.83 3.57 1.40
CA LEU A 136 4.79 2.86 2.14
C LEU A 136 5.32 1.61 2.85
N GLU A 137 6.53 1.14 2.47
CA GLU A 137 7.17 -0.02 3.08
C GLU A 137 7.24 0.10 4.61
N VAL A 138 7.59 1.28 5.11
CA VAL A 138 7.69 1.58 6.55
C VAL A 138 6.32 1.46 7.24
N VAL A 139 5.24 1.82 6.56
CA VAL A 139 3.87 1.75 7.11
C VAL A 139 3.37 0.32 7.11
N THR A 140 3.62 -0.43 6.02
CA THR A 140 3.30 -1.84 5.98
C THR A 140 4.06 -2.59 7.08
N ASP A 141 5.38 -2.42 7.21
CA ASP A 141 6.16 -3.09 8.25
C ASP A 141 5.75 -2.64 9.68
N SER A 142 5.27 -1.41 9.87
CA SER A 142 4.86 -0.92 11.20
C SER A 142 3.45 -1.36 11.62
N GLN A 143 2.47 -1.40 10.70
CA GLN A 143 1.17 -2.04 10.98
C GLN A 143 1.31 -3.57 11.14
N TYR A 144 2.27 -4.21 10.47
CA TYR A 144 2.66 -5.59 10.74
C TYR A 144 3.54 -5.72 12.01
N SER A 145 4.20 -4.65 12.45
CA SER A 145 5.02 -4.61 13.68
C SER A 145 4.23 -4.48 14.97
N GLY A 146 2.96 -4.05 14.94
CA GLY A 146 2.13 -4.05 16.16
C GLY A 146 2.10 -5.44 16.83
N TYR A 147 2.23 -6.50 16.03
CA TYR A 147 2.37 -7.88 16.50
C TYR A 147 3.83 -8.38 16.51
N ILE A 148 4.67 -7.98 15.55
CA ILE A 148 6.07 -8.48 15.45
C ILE A 148 7.03 -7.79 16.44
N ILE A 149 6.87 -6.50 16.75
CA ILE A 149 7.72 -5.80 17.74
C ILE A 149 7.48 -6.34 19.15
N LEU A 150 6.24 -6.72 19.50
CA LEU A 150 5.98 -7.38 20.78
C LEU A 150 6.67 -8.75 20.87
N GLU A 151 6.69 -9.53 19.79
CA GLU A 151 7.41 -10.81 19.78
C GLU A 151 8.93 -10.63 19.72
N ILE A 152 9.47 -9.66 18.97
CA ILE A 152 10.91 -9.39 18.92
C ILE A 152 11.40 -8.84 20.27
N ILE A 153 10.66 -7.95 20.94
CA ILE A 153 11.03 -7.48 22.28
C ILE A 153 10.98 -8.64 23.28
N TRP A 154 10.02 -9.56 23.17
CA TRP A 154 9.93 -10.73 24.03
C TRP A 154 11.00 -11.80 23.73
N PHE A 155 11.39 -11.99 22.46
CA PHE A 155 12.48 -12.88 22.03
C PHE A 155 13.87 -12.29 22.25
N MET A 156 14.01 -10.95 22.26
CA MET A 156 15.27 -10.26 22.55
C MET A 156 15.44 -9.94 24.04
N LEU A 157 14.39 -9.99 24.87
CA LEU A 157 14.53 -9.81 26.32
C LEU A 157 15.54 -10.79 26.96
N PRO A 158 15.55 -12.09 26.61
CA PRO A 158 16.57 -13.03 27.09
C PRO A 158 17.97 -12.72 26.56
N LEU A 159 18.11 -12.25 25.31
CA LEU A 159 19.41 -11.92 24.72
C LEU A 159 20.00 -10.62 25.29
N ILE A 160 19.17 -9.60 25.50
CA ILE A 160 19.60 -8.31 26.09
C ILE A 160 19.93 -8.50 27.58
N LEU A 161 19.23 -9.38 28.30
CA LEU A 161 19.57 -9.73 29.69
C LEU A 161 20.86 -10.58 29.79
N MET A 162 21.18 -11.39 28.77
CA MET A 162 22.46 -12.12 28.72
C MET A 162 23.65 -11.19 28.49
N GLU A 163 23.52 -10.14 27.66
CA GLU A 163 24.59 -9.15 27.49
C GLU A 163 24.80 -8.30 28.75
N PHE A 164 23.74 -7.98 29.49
CA PHE A 164 23.87 -7.29 30.79
C PHE A 164 24.54 -8.16 31.87
N PHE A 165 24.29 -9.48 31.89
CA PHE A 165 25.01 -10.38 32.80
C PHE A 165 26.49 -10.54 32.44
N PHE A 166 26.83 -10.57 31.14
CA PHE A 166 28.22 -10.67 30.72
C PHE A 166 29.03 -9.39 31.01
N TYR A 167 28.40 -8.22 30.89
CA TYR A 167 29.05 -6.94 31.19
C TYR A 167 29.26 -6.72 32.71
N CYS A 168 28.35 -7.22 33.55
CA CYS A 168 28.53 -7.15 35.01
C CYS A 168 29.61 -8.12 35.52
N PHE A 169 29.72 -9.34 34.96
CA PHE A 169 30.68 -10.35 35.43
C PHE A 169 32.12 -10.05 35.01
N CYS A 170 32.33 -9.30 33.92
CA CYS A 170 33.67 -8.96 33.45
C CYS A 170 34.32 -7.77 34.18
N SER A 171 33.59 -7.06 35.05
CA SER A 171 34.13 -5.91 35.81
C SER A 171 34.63 -6.25 37.22
N GLU A 172 34.41 -7.48 37.72
CA GLU A 172 34.80 -7.88 39.09
C GLU A 172 36.07 -8.76 39.17
N THR A 173 36.78 -9.03 38.07
CA THR A 173 37.98 -9.90 38.09
C THR A 173 39.31 -9.19 37.78
N SER A 174 39.38 -7.86 37.96
CA SER A 174 40.62 -7.11 37.77
C SER A 174 40.99 -6.17 38.93
N VAL A 175 40.82 -6.62 40.18
CA VAL A 175 41.58 -6.05 41.32
C VAL A 175 41.89 -7.16 42.34
N SER A 176 43.16 -7.19 42.75
CA SER A 176 43.89 -8.04 43.70
C SER A 176 44.24 -9.46 43.27
#